data_AF-A0A966QL45-F1
#
_entry.id   AF-A0A966QL45-F1
#
_cell.length_a   1.000
_cell.length_b   1.000
_cell.length_c   1.000
_cell.angle_alpha   90.00
_cell.angle_beta   90.00
_cell.angle_gamma   90.00
#
_symmetry.space_group_name_H-M   'P 1'
#
loop_
_entity.id
_entity.type
_entity.pdbx_description
1 polymer ?
#
loop_
_entity_poly.entity_id
_entity_poly.type
_entity_poly.pdbx_seq_one_letter_code
_entity_poly.pdbx_strand_id
1 'polypeptide(L)'
;MARNGKAINVKIATTKVIKALEDKLAELNKSYANQEVNEAKYQKAYEKYQKALTDFAVQNIKKAQNFRTNYRSWNNVLNIDFDLTVTKSELPEEPERDFEQLSIHSYREMKEEIENAIRILKMTDEEVVSTSTYNAIARYL
;
A
#
# COMPACT_ATOMS: atom_id res chain seq x y z
N MET A 1 -18.80 -26.24 -23.59
CA MET A 1 -17.39 -26.69 -23.67
C MET A 1 -16.75 -26.50 -22.31
N ALA A 2 -16.61 -27.59 -21.54
CA ALA A 2 -15.94 -27.54 -20.24
C ALA A 2 -14.44 -27.35 -20.45
N ARG A 3 -13.91 -26.18 -20.06
CA ARG A 3 -12.46 -25.96 -19.93
C ARG A 3 -11.98 -26.77 -18.72
N ASN A 4 -11.73 -28.07 -18.92
CA ASN A 4 -10.84 -28.82 -18.05
C ASN A 4 -9.42 -28.29 -18.29
N GLY A 5 -9.10 -27.12 -17.72
CA GLY A 5 -7.72 -26.70 -17.58
C GLY A 5 -6.99 -27.81 -16.87
N LYS A 6 -6.02 -28.45 -17.54
CA LYS A 6 -5.14 -29.45 -16.94
C LYS A 6 -4.66 -28.88 -15.61
N ALA A 7 -5.14 -29.42 -14.50
CA ALA A 7 -4.64 -29.05 -13.19
C ALA A 7 -3.14 -29.28 -13.23
N ILE A 8 -2.37 -28.21 -13.06
CA ILE A 8 -0.93 -28.29 -12.93
C ILE A 8 -0.69 -29.19 -11.73
N ASN A 9 -0.09 -30.37 -11.96
CA ASN A 9 0.26 -31.33 -10.92
C ASN A 9 1.78 -31.31 -10.77
N VAL A 10 2.27 -30.37 -9.97
CA VAL A 10 3.68 -30.16 -9.66
C VAL A 10 3.91 -30.55 -8.22
N LYS A 11 4.87 -31.44 -8.00
CA LYS A 11 5.39 -31.77 -6.66
C LYS A 11 6.37 -30.68 -6.27
N ILE A 12 6.08 -29.97 -5.18
CA ILE A 12 6.90 -28.85 -4.70
C ILE A 12 7.60 -29.31 -3.43
N ALA A 13 8.91 -29.07 -3.32
CA ALA A 13 9.66 -29.47 -2.13
C ALA A 13 9.11 -28.78 -0.87
N THR A 14 8.78 -29.54 0.18
CA THR A 14 8.22 -29.03 1.43
C THR A 14 9.13 -27.99 2.08
N THR A 15 10.45 -28.21 2.03
CA THR A 15 11.47 -27.28 2.52
C THR A 15 11.43 -25.92 1.84
N LYS A 16 11.13 -25.86 0.53
CA LYS A 16 11.00 -24.60 -0.21
C LYS A 16 9.73 -23.85 0.20
N VAL A 17 8.63 -24.56 0.42
CA VAL A 17 7.36 -23.95 0.86
C VAL A 17 7.50 -23.39 2.27
N ILE A 18 8.10 -24.15 3.19
CA ILE A 18 8.38 -23.67 4.57
C ILE A 18 9.21 -22.40 4.52
N LYS A 19 10.31 -22.39 3.76
CA LYS A 19 11.18 -21.21 3.65
C LYS A 19 10.43 -20.00 3.08
N ALA A 20 9.66 -20.19 2.02
CA ALA A 20 8.88 -19.10 1.42
C ALA A 20 7.85 -18.52 2.40
N LEU A 21 7.22 -19.36 3.23
CA LEU A 21 6.30 -18.92 4.27
C LEU A 21 7.00 -18.20 5.42
N GLU A 22 8.18 -18.66 5.84
CA GLU A 22 9.00 -17.99 6.86
C GLU A 22 9.47 -16.60 6.37
N ASP A 23 9.91 -16.52 5.11
CA ASP A 23 10.30 -15.26 4.48
C ASP A 23 9.11 -14.30 4.41
N LYS A 24 7.92 -14.79 4.05
CA LYS A 24 6.68 -14.00 4.03
C LYS A 24 6.20 -13.56 5.40
N LEU A 25 6.32 -14.41 6.41
CA LEU A 25 6.02 -14.06 7.80
C LEU A 25 6.95 -12.95 8.29
N ALA A 26 8.24 -13.03 7.95
CA ALA A 26 9.22 -11.99 8.28
C ALA A 26 8.92 -10.67 7.56
N GLU A 27 8.58 -10.72 6.27
CA GLU A 27 8.14 -9.57 5.48
C GLU A 27 6.88 -8.93 6.09
N LEU A 28 5.86 -9.72 6.40
CA LEU A 28 4.61 -9.25 7.02
C LEU A 28 4.86 -8.51 8.33
N ASN A 29 5.64 -9.12 9.23
CA ASN A 29 5.99 -8.51 10.53
C ASN A 29 6.76 -7.21 10.34
N LYS A 30 7.71 -7.18 9.41
CA LYS A 30 8.51 -5.99 9.10
C LYS A 30 7.67 -4.87 8.50
N SER A 31 6.79 -5.18 7.55
CA SER A 31 5.90 -4.20 6.92
C SER A 31 4.93 -3.61 7.93
N TYR A 32 4.30 -4.46 8.77
CA TYR A 32 3.40 -4.00 9.81
C TYR A 32 4.10 -3.12 10.87
N ALA A 33 5.30 -3.51 11.32
CA ALA A 33 6.07 -2.72 12.29
C ALA A 33 6.51 -1.35 11.72
N ASN A 34 6.80 -1.29 10.42
CA ASN A 34 7.26 -0.06 9.77
C ASN A 34 6.12 0.84 9.27
N GLN A 35 4.88 0.37 9.23
CA GLN A 35 3.78 1.11 8.60
C GLN A 35 3.55 2.49 9.24
N GLU A 36 3.65 2.61 10.57
CA GLU A 36 3.48 3.90 11.27
C GLU A 36 4.61 4.88 10.95
N VAL A 37 5.84 4.37 10.85
CA VAL A 37 7.00 5.18 10.49
C VAL A 37 6.92 5.65 9.04
N ASN A 38 6.47 4.77 8.14
CA ASN A 38 6.28 5.11 6.73
C ASN A 38 5.13 6.11 6.55
N GLU A 39 4.03 5.95 7.28
CA GLU A 39 2.92 6.91 7.32
C GLU A 39 3.38 8.28 7.81
N ALA A 40 4.13 8.32 8.92
CA ALA A 40 4.66 9.58 9.44
C ALA A 40 5.63 10.27 8.47
N LYS A 41 6.41 9.50 7.69
CA LYS A 41 7.29 10.05 6.65
C LYS A 41 6.48 10.60 5.48
N TYR A 42 5.49 9.85 5.00
CA TYR A 42 4.59 10.27 3.94
C TYR A 42 3.83 11.54 4.32
N GLN A 43 3.21 11.57 5.51
CA GLN A 43 2.47 12.73 6.00
C GLN A 43 3.36 13.99 6.06
N LYS A 44 4.60 13.86 6.54
CA LYS A 44 5.57 14.97 6.54
C LYS A 44 5.96 15.43 5.13
N ALA A 45 6.10 14.51 4.18
CA ALA A 45 6.37 14.85 2.79
C ALA A 45 5.16 15.56 2.17
N TYR A 46 3.96 15.07 2.45
CA TYR A 46 2.71 15.62 1.96
C TYR A 46 2.44 17.02 2.52
N GLU A 47 2.72 17.27 3.80
CA GLU A 47 2.66 18.62 4.39
C GLU A 47 3.64 19.61 3.73
N LYS A 48 4.85 19.14 3.38
CA LYS A 48 5.81 19.96 2.62
C LYS A 48 5.32 20.25 1.21
N TYR A 49 4.75 19.24 0.55
CA TYR A 49 4.14 19.38 -0.78
C TYR A 49 2.99 20.40 -0.79
N GLN A 50 2.08 20.32 0.18
CA GLN A 50 0.98 21.30 0.32
C GLN A 50 1.49 22.73 0.53
N LYS A 51 2.55 22.91 1.33
CA LYS A 51 3.20 24.21 1.50
C LYS A 51 3.82 24.70 0.19
N ALA A 52 4.55 23.83 -0.51
CA ALA A 52 5.15 24.16 -1.80
C ALA A 52 4.09 24.55 -2.86
N LEU A 53 2.95 23.86 -2.89
CA LEU A 53 1.83 24.23 -3.76
C LEU A 53 1.24 25.60 -3.40
N THR A 54 1.09 25.87 -2.11
CA THR A 54 0.58 27.16 -1.63
C THR A 54 1.53 28.30 -2.01
N ASP A 55 2.83 28.11 -1.78
CA ASP A 55 3.87 29.08 -2.14
C ASP A 55 3.89 29.31 -3.65
N PHE A 56 3.79 28.23 -4.45
CA PHE A 56 3.70 28.31 -5.90
C PHE A 56 2.49 29.13 -6.35
N ALA A 57 1.31 28.91 -5.74
CA ALA A 57 0.09 29.64 -6.06
C ALA A 57 0.22 31.14 -5.72
N VAL A 58 0.77 31.48 -4.56
CA VAL A 58 0.99 32.87 -4.12
C VAL A 58 1.98 33.59 -5.05
N GLN A 59 3.07 32.92 -5.44
CA GLN A 59 4.07 33.50 -6.35
C GLN A 59 3.50 33.75 -7.75
N ASN A 60 2.60 32.89 -8.21
CA ASN A 60 2.04 32.95 -9.57
C ASN A 60 0.67 33.65 -9.65
N ILE A 61 0.12 34.17 -8.56
CA ILE A 61 -1.20 34.80 -8.50
C ILE A 61 -1.41 35.93 -9.53
N LYS A 62 -0.33 36.61 -9.96
CA LYS A 62 -0.41 37.65 -11.01
C LYS A 62 -0.79 37.10 -12.39
N LYS A 63 -0.57 35.80 -12.63
CA LYS A 63 -0.95 35.09 -13.85
C LYS A 63 -2.35 34.46 -13.75
N ALA A 64 -3.03 34.68 -12.62
CA ALA A 64 -4.31 34.07 -12.35
C ALA A 64 -5.39 34.50 -13.36
N GLN A 65 -6.24 33.54 -13.69
CA GLN A 65 -7.45 33.72 -14.49
C GLN A 65 -8.67 33.38 -13.63
N ASN A 66 -9.86 33.80 -14.05
CA ASN A 66 -11.12 33.50 -13.35
C ASN A 66 -11.10 33.84 -11.84
N PHE A 67 -10.46 34.95 -11.47
CA PHE A 67 -10.36 35.37 -10.07
C PHE A 67 -11.74 35.69 -9.47
N ARG A 68 -12.16 34.93 -8.46
CA ARG A 68 -13.48 35.03 -7.82
C ARG A 68 -13.32 35.20 -6.32
N THR A 69 -14.20 36.01 -5.75
CA THR A 69 -14.25 36.26 -4.30
C THR A 69 -15.66 36.10 -3.77
N ASN A 70 -15.82 35.38 -2.67
CA ASN A 70 -17.11 35.19 -1.99
C ASN A 70 -16.96 35.45 -0.49
N TYR A 71 -17.51 36.57 -0.02
CA TYR A 71 -17.52 36.92 1.40
C TYR A 71 -18.77 36.40 2.08
N ARG A 72 -18.58 35.60 3.13
CA ARG A 72 -19.65 35.04 3.96
C ARG A 72 -19.73 35.82 5.28
N SER A 73 -20.73 36.68 5.40
CA SER A 73 -20.92 37.56 6.57
C SER A 73 -21.29 36.83 7.86
N TRP A 74 -21.92 35.65 7.77
CA TRP A 74 -22.37 34.88 8.95
C TRP A 74 -21.24 34.18 9.71
N ASN A 75 -20.06 34.02 9.08
CA ASN A 75 -18.86 33.49 9.73
C ASN A 75 -17.58 34.31 9.45
N ASN A 76 -17.71 35.49 8.85
CA ASN A 76 -16.62 36.39 8.48
C ASN A 76 -15.52 35.73 7.61
N VAL A 77 -15.89 34.81 6.73
CA VAL A 77 -14.93 34.11 5.84
C VAL A 77 -14.97 34.68 4.43
N LEU A 78 -13.83 35.17 3.93
CA LEU A 78 -13.61 35.48 2.53
C LEU A 78 -13.01 34.25 1.83
N ASN A 79 -13.72 33.67 0.87
CA ASN A 79 -13.16 32.68 -0.04
C ASN A 79 -12.61 33.39 -1.29
N ILE A 80 -11.38 33.07 -1.65
CA ILE A 80 -10.69 33.55 -2.86
C ILE A 80 -10.34 32.31 -3.67
N ASP A 81 -10.78 32.28 -4.92
CA ASP A 81 -10.57 31.17 -5.84
C ASP A 81 -10.08 31.72 -7.18
N PHE A 82 -9.09 31.06 -7.79
CA PHE A 82 -8.50 31.49 -9.04
C PHE A 82 -7.82 30.33 -9.77
N ASP A 83 -7.80 30.42 -11.09
CA ASP A 83 -7.19 29.42 -11.95
C ASP A 83 -5.77 29.84 -12.35
N LEU A 84 -4.84 28.90 -12.36
CA LEU A 84 -3.53 29.06 -12.98
C LEU A 84 -3.38 28.06 -14.13
N THR A 85 -3.07 28.56 -15.33
CA THR A 85 -2.69 27.70 -16.45
C THR A 85 -1.21 27.33 -16.30
N VAL A 86 -0.94 26.09 -15.93
CA VAL A 86 0.41 25.56 -15.72
C VAL A 86 0.55 24.16 -16.29
N THR A 87 1.78 23.75 -16.54
CA THR A 87 2.10 22.38 -16.94
C THR A 87 2.47 21.54 -15.72
N LYS A 88 2.24 20.22 -15.77
CA LYS A 88 2.55 19.31 -14.64
C LYS A 88 4.02 19.38 -14.21
N SER A 89 4.93 19.64 -15.15
CA SER A 89 6.37 19.79 -14.88
C SER A 89 6.74 21.02 -14.05
N GLU A 90 5.87 22.02 -13.95
CA GLU A 90 6.09 23.23 -13.16
C GLU A 90 5.57 23.10 -11.72
N LEU A 91 4.73 22.09 -11.46
CA LEU A 91 4.18 21.84 -10.14
C LEU A 91 5.21 21.12 -9.26
N PRO A 92 5.17 21.35 -7.93
CA PRO A 92 5.86 20.50 -6.98
C PRO A 92 5.50 19.02 -7.20
N GLU A 93 6.44 18.12 -6.94
CA GLU A 93 6.21 16.68 -7.07
C GLU A 93 5.38 16.19 -5.88
N GLU A 94 4.26 15.54 -6.17
CA GLU A 94 3.41 14.93 -5.17
C GLU A 94 4.11 13.68 -4.62
N PRO A 95 4.26 13.53 -3.29
CA PRO A 95 4.86 12.34 -2.72
C PRO A 95 3.96 11.13 -2.97
N GLU A 96 4.54 10.00 -3.34
CA GLU A 96 3.82 8.73 -3.52
C GLU A 96 3.76 7.94 -2.20
N ARG A 97 2.65 7.24 -1.98
CA ARG A 97 2.46 6.37 -0.81
C ARG A 97 2.83 4.94 -1.16
N ASP A 98 4.13 4.65 -1.16
CA ASP A 98 4.69 3.36 -1.63
C ASP A 98 4.65 2.24 -0.59
N PHE A 99 3.64 2.22 0.28
CA PHE A 99 3.49 1.17 1.27
C PHE A 99 2.02 0.87 1.53
N GLU A 100 1.74 -0.40 1.79
CA GLU A 100 0.42 -0.85 2.18
C GLU A 100 0.24 -0.68 3.69
N GLN A 101 -0.97 -0.28 4.08
CA GLN A 101 -1.38 -0.23 5.48
C GLN A 101 -2.24 -1.44 5.78
N LEU A 102 -1.80 -2.25 6.73
CA LEU A 102 -2.49 -3.45 7.16
C LEU A 102 -3.26 -3.18 8.45
N SER A 103 -4.55 -3.53 8.45
CA SER A 103 -5.33 -3.49 9.69
C SER A 103 -4.75 -4.50 10.70
N ILE A 104 -4.89 -4.21 12.01
CA ILE A 104 -4.41 -5.13 13.05
C ILE A 104 -5.10 -6.50 13.00
N HIS A 105 -6.36 -6.55 12.57
CA HIS A 105 -7.11 -7.79 12.45
C HIS A 105 -6.57 -8.64 11.31
N SER A 106 -6.42 -8.05 10.12
CA SER A 106 -5.84 -8.70 8.93
C SER A 106 -4.41 -9.17 9.20
N TYR A 107 -3.60 -8.36 9.87
CA TYR A 107 -2.24 -8.75 10.25
C TYR A 107 -2.23 -9.98 11.17
N ARG A 108 -3.08 -10.00 12.20
CA ARG A 108 -3.16 -11.14 13.15
C ARG A 108 -3.66 -12.40 12.47
N GLU A 109 -4.69 -12.30 11.65
CA GLU A 109 -5.26 -13.42 10.89
C GLU A 109 -4.21 -14.04 9.96
N MET A 110 -3.59 -13.23 9.10
CA MET A 110 -2.55 -13.72 8.18
C MET A 110 -1.36 -14.32 8.93
N LYS A 111 -0.94 -13.68 10.03
CA LYS A 111 0.15 -14.19 10.86
C LYS A 111 -0.18 -15.57 11.44
N GLU A 112 -1.36 -15.72 12.04
CA GLU A 112 -1.81 -16.98 12.65
C GLU A 112 -1.92 -18.10 11.59
N GLU A 113 -2.49 -17.78 10.42
CA GLU A 113 -2.64 -18.76 9.34
C GLU A 113 -1.28 -19.21 8.76
N ILE A 114 -0.33 -18.28 8.57
CA ILE A 114 1.02 -18.60 8.10
C ILE A 114 1.78 -19.42 9.16
N GLU A 115 1.74 -19.02 10.42
CA GLU A 115 2.40 -19.76 11.53
C GLU A 115 1.84 -21.18 11.66
N ASN A 116 0.52 -21.35 11.57
CA ASN A 116 -0.10 -22.66 11.60
C ASN A 116 0.28 -23.51 10.39
N ALA A 117 0.32 -22.93 9.18
CA ALA A 117 0.77 -23.62 7.98
C ALA A 117 2.22 -24.10 8.10
N ILE A 118 3.14 -23.24 8.56
CA ILE A 118 4.54 -23.60 8.82
C ILE A 118 4.62 -24.75 9.82
N ARG A 119 3.85 -24.67 10.92
CA ARG A 119 3.83 -25.72 11.96
C ARG A 119 3.41 -27.06 11.39
N ILE A 120 2.32 -27.12 10.62
CA ILE A 120 1.84 -28.35 10.00
C ILE A 120 2.88 -28.91 9.02
N LEU A 121 3.49 -28.05 8.19
CA LEU A 121 4.51 -28.46 7.23
C LEU A 121 5.82 -28.92 7.89
N LYS A 122 6.15 -28.44 9.09
CA LYS A 122 7.31 -28.91 9.86
C LYS A 122 7.06 -30.23 10.59
N MET A 123 5.80 -30.59 10.84
CA MET A 123 5.41 -31.85 11.47
C MET A 123 5.22 -33.00 10.47
N THR A 124 5.17 -32.72 9.17
CA THR A 124 5.06 -33.75 8.14
C THR A 124 6.44 -34.29 7.76
N ASP A 125 6.50 -35.61 7.55
CA ASP A 125 7.68 -36.30 7.00
C ASP A 125 7.66 -36.32 5.45
N GLU A 126 6.66 -35.72 4.80
CA GLU A 126 6.56 -35.66 3.35
C GLU A 126 7.61 -34.71 2.74
N GLU A 127 8.45 -35.23 1.83
CA GLU A 127 9.47 -34.43 1.12
C GLU A 127 8.87 -33.43 0.12
N VAL A 128 7.64 -33.67 -0.35
CA VAL A 128 6.96 -32.86 -1.35
C VAL A 128 5.49 -32.61 -0.99
N VAL A 129 5.03 -31.38 -1.24
CA VAL A 129 3.64 -30.97 -1.06
C VAL A 129 2.87 -31.12 -2.37
N SER A 130 1.60 -31.52 -2.26
CA SER A 130 0.67 -31.60 -3.39
C SER A 130 0.28 -30.20 -3.89
N THR A 131 -0.22 -30.10 -5.13
CA THR A 131 -0.67 -28.82 -5.67
C THR A 131 -1.92 -28.27 -5.01
N SER A 132 -2.80 -29.12 -4.47
CA SER A 132 -3.93 -28.65 -3.67
C SER A 132 -3.46 -28.01 -2.35
N THR A 133 -2.48 -28.63 -1.69
CA THR A 133 -1.88 -28.07 -0.47
C THR A 133 -1.15 -26.75 -0.78
N TYR A 134 -0.40 -26.68 -1.89
CA TYR A 134 0.24 -25.44 -2.31
C TYR A 134 -0.78 -24.35 -2.62
N ASN A 135 -1.85 -24.64 -3.36
CA ASN A 135 -2.87 -23.65 -3.71
C ASN A 135 -3.58 -23.07 -2.47
N ALA A 136 -3.76 -23.86 -1.41
CA ALA A 136 -4.32 -23.38 -0.15
C ALA A 136 -3.41 -22.35 0.55
N ILE A 137 -2.10 -22.44 0.35
CA ILE A 137 -1.08 -21.62 1.00
C ILE A 137 -0.57 -20.50 0.07
N ALA A 138 -0.78 -20.63 -1.24
CA ALA A 138 -0.33 -19.68 -2.25
C ALA A 138 -0.88 -18.26 -2.04
N ARG A 139 -2.01 -18.11 -1.34
CA ARG A 139 -2.56 -16.80 -0.96
C ARG A 139 -1.66 -15.98 -0.03
N TYR A 140 -0.67 -16.62 0.61
CA TYR A 140 0.30 -15.98 1.49
C TYR A 140 1.70 -15.81 0.88
N LEU A 141 1.90 -16.29 -0.36
CA LEU A 141 3.18 -16.25 -1.08
C LEU A 141 3.14 -15.15 -2.14
#